data_AF-A0A258GGT4-F1
#
_entry.id   AF-A0A258GGT4-F1
#
_cell.length_a   1.000
_cell.length_b   1.000
_cell.length_c   1.000
_cell.angle_alpha   90.00
_cell.angle_beta   90.00
_cell.angle_gamma   90.00
#
_symmetry.space_group_name_H-M   'P 1'
#
loop_
_entity.id
_entity.type
_entity.pdbx_description
1 polymer ?
#
loop_
_entity_poly.entity_id
_entity_poly.type
_entity_poly.pdbx_seq_one_letter_code
_entity_poly.pdbx_strand_id
1 'polypeptide(L)'
;MAEEQTAETGSAPRADFGLYSRPAEEPAIAPGDLVAGAVSLLWLALVGGFFLFAGDSDGSGGPLGTIMVLVAIFLPIALIWIAAITLRTARTMKSESQRLQAAIDAMRHAYVSQSQSGLTKPSVEKRLEEIAASARQTESAIATFTSRRDDQTLQPSAERKAALAAPKPAAAGDDQPALALGTPAEPMTNPVSVADFIKSLNFPDNANDKEGFRALRRALDDRALAKLIRAAQDALTLLSQDGIYMDDLRPDRARPEIWRRFAQGERGRTIAALGGVRDRSSLALTAGRMRQDTIFRDAAHHFLRQFDKTFSEFEKNASDQDIAALAETRTARAFMLLGRVTGIFD
;
A
#
# COMPACT_ATOMS: atom_id res chain seq x y z
N MET A 1 -28.91 21.67 57.46
CA MET A 1 -29.18 21.68 56.01
C MET A 1 -27.89 22.11 55.32
N ALA A 2 -27.10 21.13 54.88
CA ALA A 2 -25.86 21.18 54.08
C ALA A 2 -25.26 19.76 54.18
N GLU A 3 -25.59 18.88 53.24
CA GLU A 3 -24.71 18.48 52.13
C GLU A 3 -23.40 17.83 52.60
N GLU A 4 -23.45 16.51 52.80
CA GLU A 4 -22.28 15.63 52.77
C GLU A 4 -22.36 14.85 51.44
N GLN A 5 -21.64 15.36 50.43
CA GLN A 5 -21.50 14.72 49.12
C GLN A 5 -20.52 13.54 49.26
N THR A 6 -21.04 12.33 49.17
CA THR A 6 -20.24 11.13 48.90
C THR A 6 -19.68 11.22 47.48
N ALA A 7 -18.35 11.30 47.40
CA ALA A 7 -17.60 11.25 46.15
C ALA A 7 -17.69 9.84 45.53
N GLU A 8 -18.60 9.64 44.58
CA GLU A 8 -18.53 8.50 43.67
C GLU A 8 -17.38 8.71 42.69
N THR A 9 -16.40 7.82 42.77
CA THR A 9 -15.27 7.77 41.84
C THR A 9 -15.76 7.15 40.53
N GLY A 10 -16.05 8.00 39.54
CA GLY A 10 -16.40 7.58 38.19
C GLY A 10 -15.23 6.87 37.50
N SER A 11 -15.21 5.55 37.56
CA SER A 11 -14.33 4.72 36.74
C SER A 11 -14.84 4.72 35.31
N ALA A 12 -14.18 5.47 34.42
CA ALA A 12 -14.43 5.44 32.98
C ALA A 12 -14.15 4.04 32.41
N PRO A 13 -14.94 3.57 31.42
CA PRO A 13 -14.72 2.26 30.82
C PRO A 13 -13.48 2.31 29.93
N ARG A 14 -12.46 1.52 30.30
CA ARG A 14 -11.31 1.24 29.42
C ARG A 14 -11.79 0.35 28.28
N ALA A 15 -11.71 0.85 27.06
CA ALA A 15 -11.88 0.06 25.85
C ALA A 15 -10.65 -0.85 25.67
N ASP A 16 -10.73 -2.08 26.18
CA ASP A 16 -9.79 -3.15 25.86
C ASP A 16 -10.06 -3.63 24.42
N PHE A 17 -9.23 -3.18 23.48
CA PHE A 17 -9.12 -3.79 22.16
C PHE A 17 -8.43 -5.14 22.30
N GLY A 18 -9.24 -6.18 22.51
CA GLY A 18 -8.81 -7.58 22.57
C GLY A 18 -8.23 -8.06 21.24
N LEU A 19 -6.93 -7.82 21.05
CA LEU A 19 -6.11 -8.31 19.96
C LEU A 19 -5.51 -9.68 20.30
N TYR A 20 -6.33 -10.68 20.63
CA TYR A 20 -5.92 -12.09 20.65
C TYR A 20 -7.13 -12.99 20.44
N SER A 21 -7.60 -13.12 19.19
CA SER A 21 -8.41 -14.28 18.82
C SER A 21 -7.47 -15.47 18.70
N ARG A 22 -7.46 -16.33 19.73
CA ARG A 22 -6.93 -17.70 19.64
C ARG A 22 -7.50 -18.38 18.40
N PRO A 23 -6.75 -19.23 17.69
CA PRO A 23 -7.33 -20.09 16.66
C PRO A 23 -8.46 -20.88 17.33
N ALA A 24 -9.67 -20.75 16.80
CA ALA A 24 -10.83 -21.48 17.29
C ALA A 24 -10.52 -22.98 17.20
N GLU A 25 -10.59 -23.70 18.32
CA GLU A 25 -10.61 -25.17 18.31
C GLU A 25 -11.73 -25.62 17.38
N GLU A 26 -11.38 -26.37 16.34
CA GLU A 26 -12.37 -26.99 15.46
C GLU A 26 -13.22 -27.96 16.29
N PRO A 27 -14.55 -27.85 16.27
CA PRO A 27 -15.40 -28.81 16.96
C PRO A 27 -15.18 -30.20 16.33
N ALA A 28 -14.84 -31.19 17.15
CA ALA A 28 -14.46 -32.53 16.73
C ALA A 28 -15.54 -33.31 15.94
N ILE A 29 -16.77 -32.77 15.85
CA ILE A 29 -17.85 -33.33 15.03
C ILE A 29 -18.61 -32.16 14.39
N ALA A 30 -18.39 -31.95 13.10
CA ALA A 30 -19.15 -30.97 12.35
C ALA A 30 -20.60 -31.46 12.16
N PRO A 31 -21.62 -30.60 12.15
CA PRO A 31 -23.00 -31.01 11.88
C PRO A 31 -23.16 -31.73 10.52
N GLY A 32 -22.24 -31.50 9.59
CA GLY A 32 -22.16 -32.21 8.31
C GLY A 32 -21.77 -33.68 8.45
N ASP A 33 -20.93 -34.03 9.43
CA ASP A 33 -20.53 -35.42 9.69
C ASP A 33 -21.70 -36.23 10.26
N LEU A 34 -22.60 -35.57 11.01
CA LEU A 34 -23.81 -36.19 11.54
C LEU A 34 -24.82 -36.54 10.44
N VAL A 35 -24.99 -35.65 9.45
CA VAL A 35 -25.88 -35.88 8.30
C VAL A 35 -25.30 -36.94 7.37
N ALA A 36 -23.99 -36.91 7.12
CA ALA A 36 -23.30 -37.94 6.35
C ALA A 36 -23.44 -39.32 7.03
N GLY A 37 -23.22 -39.39 8.35
CA GLY A 37 -23.39 -40.61 9.13
C GLY A 37 -24.82 -41.16 9.10
N ALA A 38 -25.83 -40.30 9.25
CA ALA A 38 -27.24 -40.69 9.20
C ALA A 38 -27.65 -41.25 7.82
N VAL A 39 -27.16 -40.63 6.74
CA VAL A 39 -27.44 -41.07 5.37
C VAL A 39 -26.72 -42.39 5.05
N SER A 40 -25.48 -42.58 5.49
CA SER A 40 -24.76 -43.86 5.34
C SER A 40 -25.43 -44.99 6.13
N LEU A 41 -25.92 -44.72 7.34
CA LEU A 41 -26.70 -45.68 8.13
C LEU A 41 -28.02 -46.05 7.47
N LEU A 42 -28.75 -45.07 6.93
CA LEU A 42 -30.00 -45.31 6.21
C LEU A 42 -29.77 -46.14 4.94
N TRP A 43 -28.66 -45.89 4.23
CA TRP A 43 -28.30 -46.66 3.05
C TRP A 43 -27.92 -48.11 3.39
N LEU A 44 -27.13 -48.32 4.44
CA LEU A 44 -26.80 -49.66 4.93
C LEU A 44 -28.06 -50.43 5.37
N ALA A 45 -29.02 -49.75 6.00
CA ALA A 45 -30.30 -50.36 6.36
C ALA A 45 -31.13 -50.76 5.13
N LEU A 46 -31.11 -49.97 4.05
CA LEU A 46 -31.78 -50.31 2.79
C LEU A 46 -31.09 -51.47 2.07
N VAL A 47 -29.76 -51.54 2.05
CA VAL A 47 -29.00 -52.67 1.48
C VAL A 47 -29.24 -53.94 2.28
N GLY A 48 -29.19 -53.86 3.63
CA GLY A 48 -29.49 -54.98 4.51
C GLY A 48 -30.93 -55.45 4.35
N GLY A 49 -31.89 -54.53 4.29
CA GLY A 49 -33.30 -54.83 4.03
C GLY A 49 -33.51 -55.50 2.67
N PHE A 50 -32.85 -55.01 1.62
CA PHE A 50 -32.91 -55.61 0.29
C PHE A 50 -32.43 -57.06 0.31
N PHE A 51 -31.30 -57.38 0.93
CA PHE A 51 -30.82 -58.77 1.03
C PHE A 51 -31.69 -59.68 1.91
N LEU A 52 -32.39 -59.12 2.89
CA LEU A 52 -33.32 -59.89 3.74
C LEU A 52 -34.67 -60.16 3.03
N PHE A 53 -35.13 -59.25 2.17
CA PHE A 53 -36.39 -59.39 1.43
C PHE A 53 -36.22 -59.98 0.02
N ALA A 54 -35.04 -59.85 -0.58
CA ALA A 54 -34.63 -60.56 -1.79
C ALA A 54 -34.29 -62.00 -1.41
N GLY A 55 -35.30 -62.76 -0.97
CA GLY A 55 -35.20 -64.21 -0.85
C GLY A 55 -34.75 -64.83 -2.18
N ASP A 56 -34.03 -65.95 -2.07
CA ASP A 56 -33.45 -66.80 -3.13
C ASP A 56 -34.17 -66.66 -4.48
N SER A 57 -33.81 -65.62 -5.23
CA SER A 57 -34.35 -65.38 -6.56
C SER A 57 -33.34 -65.96 -7.53
N ASP A 58 -33.57 -67.22 -7.87
CA ASP A 58 -32.98 -67.91 -9.00
C ASP A 58 -33.19 -67.07 -10.26
N GLY A 59 -32.18 -66.26 -10.62
CA GLY A 59 -32.28 -65.41 -11.80
C GLY A 59 -31.12 -64.45 -11.96
N SER A 60 -30.09 -64.90 -12.69
CA SER A 60 -28.93 -64.14 -13.21
C SER A 60 -27.65 -64.10 -12.36
N GLY A 61 -27.14 -65.28 -11.98
CA GLY A 61 -25.74 -65.49 -11.55
C GLY A 61 -24.69 -65.31 -12.66
N GLY A 62 -24.81 -64.26 -13.47
CA GLY A 62 -23.83 -63.88 -14.50
C GLY A 62 -23.03 -62.64 -14.10
N PRO A 63 -21.85 -62.39 -14.70
CA PRO A 63 -21.01 -61.22 -14.39
C PRO A 63 -21.75 -59.87 -14.47
N LEU A 64 -22.76 -59.78 -15.33
CA LEU A 64 -23.63 -58.60 -15.47
C LEU A 64 -24.53 -58.35 -14.24
N GLY A 65 -25.06 -59.41 -13.61
CA GLY A 65 -25.85 -59.27 -12.38
C GLY A 65 -25.00 -58.78 -11.21
N THR A 66 -23.78 -59.30 -11.10
CA THR A 66 -22.80 -58.83 -10.10
C THR A 66 -22.45 -57.36 -10.31
N ILE A 67 -22.25 -56.91 -11.56
CA ILE A 67 -21.99 -55.51 -11.88
C ILE A 67 -23.20 -54.63 -11.55
N MET A 68 -24.42 -55.08 -11.84
CA MET A 68 -25.63 -54.30 -11.57
C MET A 68 -25.87 -54.09 -10.08
N VAL A 69 -25.58 -55.10 -9.25
CA VAL A 69 -25.60 -54.99 -7.78
C VAL A 69 -24.50 -54.03 -7.29
N LEU A 70 -23.29 -54.10 -7.86
CA LEU A 70 -22.18 -53.21 -7.51
C LEU A 70 -22.52 -51.75 -7.85
N VAL A 71 -23.09 -51.49 -9.03
CA VAL A 71 -23.55 -50.14 -9.43
C VAL A 71 -24.67 -49.66 -8.53
N ALA A 72 -25.66 -50.51 -8.20
CA ALA A 72 -26.76 -50.14 -7.31
C ALA A 72 -26.28 -49.72 -5.92
N ILE A 73 -25.20 -50.33 -5.40
CA ILE A 73 -24.62 -49.99 -4.09
C ILE A 73 -23.73 -48.74 -4.16
N PHE A 74 -22.86 -48.64 -5.18
CA PHE A 74 -21.82 -47.60 -5.22
C PHE A 74 -22.27 -46.26 -5.84
N LEU A 75 -23.17 -46.27 -6.82
CA LEU A 75 -23.68 -45.06 -7.47
C LEU A 75 -24.30 -44.05 -6.47
N PRO A 76 -25.20 -44.44 -5.54
CA PRO A 76 -25.79 -43.51 -4.60
C PRO A 76 -24.77 -42.99 -3.58
N ILE A 77 -23.81 -43.82 -3.16
CA ILE A 77 -22.72 -43.39 -2.26
C ILE A 77 -21.88 -42.30 -2.94
N ALA A 78 -21.56 -42.47 -4.22
CA ALA A 78 -20.84 -41.46 -5.01
C ALA A 78 -21.64 -40.15 -5.15
N LEU A 79 -22.96 -40.24 -5.41
CA LEU A 79 -23.83 -39.06 -5.51
C LEU A 79 -23.96 -38.30 -4.18
N ILE A 80 -24.07 -39.01 -3.06
CA ILE A 80 -24.11 -38.42 -1.72
C ILE A 80 -22.78 -37.73 -1.40
N TRP A 81 -21.65 -38.33 -1.77
CA TRP A 81 -20.33 -37.72 -1.56
C TRP A 81 -20.15 -36.45 -2.40
N ILE A 82 -20.55 -36.46 -3.67
CA ILE A 82 -20.51 -35.26 -4.55
C ILE A 82 -21.41 -34.14 -4.00
N ALA A 83 -22.60 -34.48 -3.50
CA ALA A 83 -23.49 -33.52 -2.86
C ALA A 83 -22.89 -32.94 -1.55
N ALA A 84 -22.19 -33.76 -0.75
CA ALA A 84 -21.53 -33.30 0.47
C ALA A 84 -20.36 -32.33 0.18
N ILE A 85 -19.56 -32.59 -0.86
CA ILE A 85 -18.46 -31.72 -1.27
C ILE A 85 -18.99 -30.36 -1.76
N THR A 86 -20.03 -30.36 -2.60
CA THR A 86 -20.63 -29.12 -3.11
C THR A 86 -21.24 -28.25 -2.00
N LEU A 87 -21.85 -28.88 -0.98
CA LEU A 87 -22.40 -28.17 0.16
C LEU A 87 -21.33 -27.60 1.12
N ARG A 88 -20.15 -28.25 1.22
CA ARG A 88 -19.00 -27.70 1.97
C ARG A 88 -18.46 -26.43 1.29
N THR A 89 -18.31 -26.42 -0.04
CA THR A 89 -17.81 -25.26 -0.79
C THR A 89 -18.76 -24.05 -0.71
N ALA A 90 -20.07 -24.29 -0.71
CA ALA A 90 -21.08 -23.23 -0.62
C ALA A 90 -21.14 -22.55 0.76
N ARG A 91 -20.76 -23.25 1.84
CA ARG A 91 -20.83 -22.70 3.22
C ARG A 91 -19.65 -21.77 3.53
N THR A 92 -18.45 -22.07 3.02
CA THR A 92 -17.27 -21.20 3.17
C THR A 92 -17.46 -19.85 2.49
N MET A 93 -18.16 -19.84 1.36
CA MET A 93 -18.46 -18.62 0.60
C MET A 93 -19.49 -17.72 1.32
N LYS A 94 -20.41 -18.31 2.09
CA LYS A 94 -21.48 -17.57 2.79
C LYS A 94 -20.97 -16.82 4.03
N SER A 95 -19.93 -17.31 4.69
CA SER A 95 -19.26 -16.61 5.81
C SER A 95 -18.45 -15.40 5.36
N GLU A 96 -17.91 -15.42 4.15
CA GLU A 96 -17.17 -14.28 3.58
C GLU A 96 -18.13 -13.16 3.16
N SER A 97 -19.28 -13.47 2.56
CA SER A 97 -20.28 -12.46 2.21
C SER A 97 -20.88 -11.75 3.43
N GLN A 98 -21.12 -12.46 4.54
CA GLN A 98 -21.64 -11.83 5.76
C GLN A 98 -20.63 -10.88 6.41
N ARG A 99 -19.32 -11.18 6.33
CA ARG A 99 -18.27 -10.28 6.81
C ARG A 99 -18.12 -9.04 5.94
N LEU A 100 -18.22 -9.18 4.62
CA LEU A 100 -18.21 -8.04 3.69
C LEU A 100 -19.44 -7.14 3.88
N GLN A 101 -20.62 -7.73 4.09
CA GLN A 101 -21.84 -6.97 4.36
C GLN A 101 -21.72 -6.15 5.66
N ALA A 102 -21.19 -6.75 6.73
CA ALA A 102 -20.97 -6.07 8.01
C ALA A 102 -19.95 -4.92 7.91
N ALA A 103 -18.90 -5.08 7.09
CA ALA A 103 -17.93 -4.02 6.84
C ALA A 103 -18.52 -2.86 6.04
N ILE A 104 -19.41 -3.15 5.08
CA ILE A 104 -20.11 -2.13 4.29
C ILE A 104 -21.10 -1.35 5.16
N ASP A 105 -21.86 -2.02 6.03
CA ASP A 105 -22.78 -1.36 6.94
C ASP A 105 -22.02 -0.47 7.95
N ALA A 106 -20.87 -0.93 8.46
CA ALA A 106 -20.01 -0.11 9.32
C ALA A 106 -19.47 1.14 8.61
N MET A 107 -19.06 1.04 7.34
CA MET A 107 -18.62 2.20 6.55
C MET A 107 -19.77 3.18 6.27
N ARG A 108 -20.98 2.66 5.99
CA ARG A 108 -22.15 3.50 5.75
C ARG A 108 -22.56 4.27 7.01
N HIS A 109 -22.50 3.62 8.17
CA HIS A 109 -22.74 4.27 9.46
C HIS A 109 -21.69 5.35 9.77
N ALA A 110 -20.41 5.08 9.51
CA ALA A 110 -19.33 6.06 9.68
C ALA A 110 -19.51 7.29 8.75
N TYR A 111 -19.93 7.08 7.51
CA TYR A 111 -20.15 8.17 6.55
C TYR A 111 -21.35 9.05 6.93
N VAL A 112 -22.43 8.45 7.44
CA VAL A 112 -23.61 9.19 7.91
C VAL A 112 -23.34 9.93 9.21
N SER A 113 -22.57 9.37 10.15
CA SER A 113 -22.15 10.10 11.35
C SER A 113 -21.22 11.27 11.01
N GLN A 114 -20.31 11.08 10.05
CA GLN A 114 -19.40 12.14 9.58
C GLN A 114 -20.18 13.28 8.89
N SER A 115 -21.19 12.96 8.08
CA SER A 115 -22.00 13.96 7.39
C SER A 115 -22.95 14.73 8.31
N GLN A 116 -23.48 14.09 9.36
CA GLN A 116 -24.26 14.78 10.41
C GLN A 116 -23.39 15.68 11.30
N SER A 117 -22.14 15.28 11.59
CA SER A 117 -21.19 16.17 12.28
C SER A 117 -20.77 17.39 11.44
N GLY A 118 -20.99 17.37 10.12
CA GLY A 118 -20.79 18.52 9.23
C GLY A 118 -21.85 19.63 9.32
N LEU A 119 -22.97 19.41 10.02
CA LEU A 119 -24.04 20.42 10.17
C LEU A 119 -24.02 21.20 11.49
N THR A 120 -23.11 20.91 12.43
CA THR A 120 -23.03 21.64 13.72
C THR A 120 -21.83 22.60 13.75
N LYS A 121 -21.98 23.71 12.99
CA LYS A 121 -21.05 24.86 12.96
C LYS A 121 -20.56 25.36 14.33
N PRO A 122 -21.36 25.43 15.42
CA PRO A 122 -20.88 25.99 16.69
C PRO A 122 -19.82 25.13 17.41
N SER A 123 -19.63 23.86 17.04
CA SER A 123 -18.59 23.01 17.66
C SER A 123 -17.20 23.24 17.05
N VAL A 124 -17.14 23.59 15.77
CA VAL A 124 -15.87 23.77 15.04
C VAL A 124 -15.27 25.13 15.39
N GLU A 125 -16.09 26.16 15.54
CA GLU A 125 -15.67 27.51 15.98
C GLU A 125 -15.10 27.46 17.40
N LYS A 126 -15.75 26.76 18.33
CA LYS A 126 -15.26 26.60 19.70
C LYS A 126 -13.95 25.79 19.78
N ARG A 127 -13.80 24.77 18.93
CA ARG A 127 -12.56 23.99 18.78
C ARG A 127 -11.44 24.80 18.12
N LEU A 128 -11.75 25.66 17.15
CA LEU A 128 -10.81 26.57 16.51
C LEU A 128 -10.29 27.63 17.48
N GLU A 129 -11.16 28.17 18.34
CA GLU A 129 -10.79 29.17 19.36
C GLU A 129 -9.93 28.55 20.46
N GLU A 130 -10.24 27.32 20.90
CA GLU A 130 -9.43 26.56 21.85
C GLU A 130 -8.06 26.16 21.25
N ILE A 131 -8.01 25.80 19.97
CA ILE A 131 -6.76 25.53 19.25
C ILE A 131 -5.93 26.81 19.08
N ALA A 132 -6.54 27.95 18.74
CA ALA A 132 -5.84 29.23 18.62
C ALA A 132 -5.26 29.71 19.96
N ALA A 133 -5.98 29.50 21.05
CA ALA A 133 -5.49 29.79 22.41
C ALA A 133 -4.33 28.87 22.82
N SER A 134 -4.42 27.57 22.50
CA SER A 134 -3.33 26.62 22.76
C SER A 134 -2.09 26.89 21.88
N ALA A 135 -2.29 27.34 20.64
CA ALA A 135 -1.19 27.71 19.73
C ALA A 135 -0.42 28.93 20.24
N ARG A 136 -1.11 29.96 20.78
CA ARG A 136 -0.46 31.14 21.37
C ARG A 136 0.33 30.83 22.65
N GLN A 137 -0.16 29.91 23.48
CA GLN A 137 0.58 29.43 24.66
C GLN A 137 1.77 28.56 24.30
N THR A 138 1.67 27.81 23.19
CA THR A 138 2.78 26.99 22.69
C THR A 138 3.83 27.88 22.00
N GLU A 139 3.43 28.96 21.34
CA GLU A 139 4.34 29.93 20.70
C GLU A 139 5.15 30.72 21.74
N SER A 140 4.54 31.13 22.86
CA SER A 140 5.28 31.80 23.95
C SER A 140 6.21 30.87 24.73
N ALA A 141 5.84 29.60 24.88
CA ALA A 141 6.72 28.57 25.44
C ALA A 141 7.87 28.23 24.49
N ILE A 142 7.59 28.03 23.20
CA ILE A 142 8.62 27.71 22.19
C ILE A 142 9.60 28.88 22.02
N ALA A 143 9.14 30.14 21.99
CA ALA A 143 10.02 31.31 21.90
C ALA A 143 10.97 31.46 23.11
N THR A 144 10.53 31.05 24.30
CA THR A 144 11.37 31.10 25.51
C THR A 144 12.41 29.96 25.55
N PHE A 145 12.15 28.83 24.88
CA PHE A 145 13.07 27.68 24.82
C PHE A 145 14.01 27.69 23.60
N THR A 146 13.67 28.36 22.50
CA THR A 146 14.57 28.49 21.33
C THR A 146 15.65 29.54 21.53
N SER A 147 15.38 30.62 22.26
CA SER A 147 16.37 31.68 22.54
C SER A 147 17.58 31.21 23.35
N ARG A 148 17.54 30.04 24.00
CA ARG A 148 18.60 29.58 24.93
C ARG A 148 19.41 28.39 24.43
N ARG A 149 19.06 27.81 23.27
CA ARG A 149 19.68 26.56 22.78
C ARG A 149 20.49 26.70 21.48
N ASP A 150 20.56 27.91 20.91
CA ASP A 150 21.25 28.15 19.64
C ASP A 150 22.77 28.44 19.77
N ASP A 151 23.35 28.39 20.97
CA ASP A 151 24.77 28.75 21.20
C ASP A 151 25.71 27.58 21.51
N GLN A 152 25.27 26.31 21.46
CA GLN A 152 26.13 25.19 21.90
C GLN A 152 26.22 23.94 21.02
N THR A 153 25.65 23.89 19.82
CA THR A 153 25.86 22.72 18.93
C THR A 153 26.02 23.11 17.46
N LEU A 154 27.08 23.85 17.15
CA LEU A 154 27.69 23.87 15.82
C LEU A 154 28.84 22.87 15.81
N GLN A 155 28.56 21.63 15.42
CA GLN A 155 29.59 20.70 14.94
C GLN A 155 29.53 20.69 13.40
N PRO A 156 30.59 21.16 12.71
CA PRO A 156 30.62 21.21 11.27
C PRO A 156 31.14 19.89 10.69
N SER A 157 30.39 19.23 9.80
CA SER A 157 30.89 18.12 8.97
C SER A 157 30.15 18.02 7.61
N ALA A 158 30.86 18.47 6.56
CA ALA A 158 30.98 17.96 5.19
C ALA A 158 29.81 17.75 4.18
N GLU A 159 28.51 17.68 4.49
CA GLU A 159 27.51 17.21 3.49
C GLU A 159 26.51 18.26 2.94
N ARG A 160 26.92 19.53 2.83
CA ARG A 160 26.02 20.62 2.35
C ARG A 160 25.89 20.74 0.82
N LYS A 161 25.97 19.64 0.06
CA LYS A 161 25.69 19.67 -1.38
C LYS A 161 24.17 19.64 -1.63
N ALA A 162 23.69 20.66 -2.33
CA ALA A 162 22.32 20.75 -2.80
C ALA A 162 22.03 19.64 -3.82
N ALA A 163 20.91 18.93 -3.67
CA ALA A 163 20.49 17.85 -4.56
C ALA A 163 20.16 18.35 -5.98
N LEU A 164 19.68 19.59 -6.10
CA LEU A 164 19.39 20.24 -7.37
C LEU A 164 20.21 21.52 -7.49
N ALA A 165 20.52 21.93 -8.72
CA ALA A 165 21.14 23.21 -8.97
C ALA A 165 20.21 24.34 -8.51
N ALA A 166 20.69 25.24 -7.66
CA ALA A 166 19.94 26.44 -7.29
C ALA A 166 19.59 27.22 -8.57
N PRO A 167 18.37 27.77 -8.70
CA PRO A 167 18.03 28.61 -9.83
C PRO A 167 19.01 29.79 -9.87
N LYS A 168 19.83 29.86 -10.92
CA LYS A 168 20.76 30.96 -11.16
C LYS A 168 19.93 32.24 -11.28
N PRO A 169 20.17 33.28 -10.45
CA PRO A 169 19.61 34.60 -10.71
C PRO A 169 20.04 35.00 -12.12
N ALA A 170 19.09 35.36 -12.98
CA ALA A 170 19.41 35.95 -14.26
C ALA A 170 20.35 37.12 -14.01
N ALA A 171 21.50 37.15 -14.68
CA ALA A 171 22.40 38.28 -14.63
C ALA A 171 21.59 39.51 -15.03
N ALA A 172 21.51 40.49 -14.13
CA ALA A 172 20.95 41.79 -14.43
C ALA A 172 21.73 42.38 -15.60
N GLY A 173 21.11 42.36 -16.78
CA GLY A 173 21.48 43.30 -17.83
C GLY A 173 20.99 44.66 -17.37
N ASP A 174 21.93 45.62 -17.27
CA ASP A 174 21.60 47.03 -17.11
C ASP A 174 20.61 47.45 -18.21
N ASP A 175 19.67 48.33 -17.85
CA ASP A 175 18.58 48.92 -18.66
C ASP A 175 17.16 48.31 -18.54
N GLN A 176 16.76 47.85 -17.35
CA GLN A 176 15.32 47.78 -17.02
C GLN A 176 15.04 48.35 -15.61
N PRO A 177 14.26 49.44 -15.49
CA PRO A 177 13.86 49.92 -14.17
C PRO A 177 13.00 48.87 -13.49
N ALA A 178 13.43 48.43 -12.30
CA ALA A 178 12.75 47.42 -11.52
C ALA A 178 11.30 47.85 -11.21
N LEU A 179 10.34 47.15 -11.80
CA LEU A 179 8.94 47.23 -11.41
C LEU A 179 8.81 46.64 -9.99
N ALA A 180 8.75 47.52 -9.00
CA ALA A 180 8.51 47.19 -7.59
C ALA A 180 7.04 46.76 -7.39
N LEU A 181 6.67 45.61 -7.95
CA LEU A 181 5.51 44.85 -7.47
C LEU A 181 5.98 44.17 -6.19
N GLY A 182 5.41 44.58 -5.05
CA GLY A 182 5.68 44.07 -3.70
C GLY A 182 5.39 42.59 -3.55
N THR A 183 6.18 41.77 -4.23
CA THR A 183 6.24 40.32 -4.06
C THR A 183 6.98 40.11 -2.75
N PRO A 184 6.35 39.55 -1.70
CA PRO A 184 7.10 39.17 -0.51
C PRO A 184 8.26 38.30 -0.99
N ALA A 185 9.48 38.60 -0.53
CA ALA A 185 10.63 37.76 -0.80
C ALA A 185 10.24 36.32 -0.50
N GLU A 186 10.18 35.46 -1.52
CA GLU A 186 9.95 34.04 -1.27
C GLU A 186 11.03 33.62 -0.28
N PRO A 187 10.66 32.98 0.86
CA PRO A 187 11.66 32.55 1.82
C PRO A 187 12.66 31.71 1.05
N MET A 188 13.94 32.07 1.08
CA MET A 188 14.99 31.27 0.45
C MET A 188 15.00 29.91 1.15
N THR A 189 14.24 28.96 0.62
CA THR A 189 14.16 27.62 1.14
C THR A 189 15.54 27.03 1.04
N ASN A 190 16.07 26.60 2.19
CA ASN A 190 17.38 25.98 2.25
C ASN A 190 17.38 24.77 1.31
N PRO A 191 18.32 24.68 0.34
CA PRO A 191 18.27 23.64 -0.69
C PRO A 191 18.33 22.25 -0.06
N VAL A 192 17.51 21.34 -0.58
CA VAL A 192 17.40 19.96 -0.08
C VAL A 192 18.74 19.26 -0.26
N SER A 193 19.21 18.56 0.78
CA SER A 193 20.47 17.81 0.71
C SER A 193 20.31 16.56 -0.17
N VAL A 194 21.42 16.08 -0.75
CA VAL A 194 21.44 14.82 -1.52
C VAL A 194 20.91 13.63 -0.72
N ALA A 195 21.27 13.53 0.56
CA ALA A 195 20.81 12.46 1.44
C ALA A 195 19.29 12.51 1.69
N ASP A 196 18.73 13.71 1.89
CA ASP A 196 17.29 13.88 2.08
C ASP A 196 16.52 13.64 0.78
N PHE A 197 17.09 13.99 -0.37
CA PHE A 197 16.52 13.65 -1.67
C PHE A 197 16.40 12.13 -1.84
N ILE A 198 17.49 11.38 -1.63
CA ILE A 198 17.47 9.91 -1.75
C ILE A 198 16.48 9.29 -0.74
N LYS A 199 16.49 9.73 0.52
CA LYS A 199 15.54 9.25 1.54
C LYS A 199 14.09 9.56 1.15
N SER A 200 13.81 10.75 0.59
CA SER A 200 12.46 11.13 0.16
C SER A 200 11.94 10.23 -0.98
N LEU A 201 12.80 9.83 -1.91
CA LEU A 201 12.45 8.95 -3.03
C LEU A 201 12.29 7.49 -2.62
N ASN A 202 12.82 7.07 -1.48
CA ASN A 202 12.52 5.74 -0.96
C ASN A 202 11.12 5.65 -0.33
N PHE A 203 10.52 6.79 0.05
CA PHE A 203 9.34 6.90 0.91
C PHE A 203 9.55 6.28 2.31
N PRO A 204 8.82 6.76 3.34
CA PRO A 204 8.94 6.20 4.69
C PRO A 204 8.50 4.73 4.75
N ASP A 205 9.23 3.91 5.49
CA ASP A 205 8.95 2.46 5.57
C ASP A 205 7.71 2.16 6.43
N ASN A 206 7.48 2.95 7.47
CA ASN A 206 6.34 2.79 8.38
C ASN A 206 6.03 4.09 9.13
N ALA A 207 4.95 4.08 9.92
CA ALA A 207 4.49 5.25 10.68
C ALA A 207 5.51 5.80 11.71
N ASN A 208 6.51 4.99 12.10
CA ASN A 208 7.54 5.39 13.05
C ASN A 208 8.81 5.95 12.40
N ASP A 209 8.89 5.96 11.06
CA ASP A 209 10.05 6.48 10.32
C ASP A 209 10.06 8.02 10.29
N LYS A 210 10.43 8.61 11.43
CA LYS A 210 10.51 10.06 11.63
C LYS A 210 11.51 10.71 10.67
N GLU A 211 12.60 10.02 10.34
CA GLU A 211 13.62 10.55 9.44
C GLU A 211 13.13 10.59 8.00
N GLY A 212 12.46 9.52 7.53
CA GLY A 212 11.81 9.47 6.23
C GLY A 212 10.75 10.56 6.07
N PHE A 213 9.88 10.74 7.07
CA PHE A 213 8.88 11.81 7.03
C PHE A 213 9.50 13.21 7.03
N ARG A 214 10.60 13.42 7.78
CA ARG A 214 11.34 14.70 7.78
C ARG A 214 11.96 14.99 6.42
N ALA A 215 12.59 13.99 5.79
CA ALA A 215 13.17 14.11 4.46
C ALA A 215 12.09 14.37 3.41
N LEU A 216 10.99 13.61 3.46
CA LEU A 216 9.84 13.77 2.57
C LEU A 216 9.21 15.16 2.67
N ARG A 217 8.99 15.68 3.90
CA ARG A 217 8.44 17.02 4.09
C ARG A 217 9.34 18.10 3.48
N ARG A 218 10.64 18.04 3.75
CA ARG A 218 11.60 18.99 3.17
C ARG A 218 11.68 18.91 1.65
N ALA A 219 11.57 17.71 1.08
CA ALA A 219 11.55 17.55 -0.37
C ALA A 219 10.23 18.03 -1.01
N LEU A 220 9.11 17.99 -0.28
CA LEU A 220 7.83 18.54 -0.74
C LEU A 220 7.78 20.08 -0.71
N ASP A 221 8.64 20.73 0.08
CA ASP A 221 8.77 22.20 0.09
C ASP A 221 9.44 22.73 -1.21
N ASP A 222 10.23 21.90 -1.89
CA ASP A 222 10.80 22.20 -3.20
C ASP A 222 9.79 21.84 -4.31
N ARG A 223 9.40 22.83 -5.12
CA ARG A 223 8.39 22.67 -6.17
C ARG A 223 8.79 21.66 -7.27
N ALA A 224 10.07 21.53 -7.59
CA ALA A 224 10.55 20.59 -8.60
C ALA A 224 10.51 19.16 -8.06
N LEU A 225 10.98 18.96 -6.82
CA LEU A 225 10.94 17.67 -6.14
C LEU A 225 9.52 17.23 -5.81
N ALA A 226 8.65 18.14 -5.40
CA ALA A 226 7.25 17.84 -5.10
C ALA A 226 6.51 17.23 -6.30
N LYS A 227 6.83 17.65 -7.53
CA LYS A 227 6.27 17.05 -8.75
C LYS A 227 6.71 15.61 -8.92
N LEU A 228 8.01 15.33 -8.74
CA LEU A 228 8.55 13.96 -8.82
C LEU A 228 7.94 13.07 -7.75
N ILE A 229 7.90 13.55 -6.50
CA ILE A 229 7.37 12.77 -5.37
C ILE A 229 5.91 12.41 -5.60
N ARG A 230 5.07 13.36 -6.03
CA ARG A 230 3.65 13.09 -6.34
C ARG A 230 3.51 12.11 -7.50
N ALA A 231 4.22 12.31 -8.60
CA ALA A 231 4.17 11.41 -9.74
C ALA A 231 4.66 9.99 -9.39
N ALA A 232 5.71 9.88 -8.55
CA ALA A 232 6.20 8.60 -8.05
C ALA A 232 5.17 7.94 -7.12
N GLN A 233 4.57 8.70 -6.21
CA GLN A 233 3.53 8.19 -5.32
C GLN A 233 2.32 7.65 -6.10
N ASP A 234 1.86 8.40 -7.12
CA ASP A 234 0.74 7.97 -7.96
C ASP A 234 1.08 6.68 -8.72
N ALA A 235 2.26 6.61 -9.34
CA ALA A 235 2.72 5.41 -10.05
C ALA A 235 2.85 4.20 -9.12
N LEU A 236 3.47 4.37 -7.95
CA LEU A 236 3.61 3.31 -6.93
C LEU A 236 2.26 2.84 -6.40
N THR A 237 1.33 3.78 -6.17
CA THR A 237 -0.03 3.46 -5.71
C THR A 237 -0.75 2.60 -6.75
N LEU A 238 -0.69 2.97 -8.03
CA LEU A 238 -1.32 2.18 -9.08
C LEU A 238 -0.66 0.81 -9.27
N LEU A 239 0.68 0.72 -9.20
CA LEU A 239 1.39 -0.55 -9.24
C LEU A 239 0.98 -1.48 -8.07
N SER A 240 0.77 -0.91 -6.88
CA SER A 240 0.33 -1.66 -5.71
C SER A 240 -1.10 -2.21 -5.84
N GLN A 241 -1.96 -1.56 -6.61
CA GLN A 241 -3.33 -2.04 -6.87
C GLN A 241 -3.32 -3.33 -7.68
N ASP A 242 -2.32 -3.51 -8.55
CA ASP A 242 -2.09 -4.74 -9.30
C ASP A 242 -1.20 -5.75 -8.53
N GLY A 243 -0.92 -5.49 -7.25
CA GLY A 243 -0.11 -6.36 -6.37
C GLY A 243 1.39 -6.29 -6.62
N ILE A 244 1.88 -5.25 -7.31
CA ILE A 244 3.30 -5.07 -7.63
C ILE A 244 3.94 -4.15 -6.60
N TYR A 245 4.67 -4.73 -5.65
CA TYR A 245 5.42 -3.98 -4.62
C TYR A 245 6.90 -3.88 -5.00
N MET A 246 7.47 -2.68 -4.88
CA MET A 246 8.87 -2.44 -5.29
C MET A 246 9.89 -3.16 -4.40
N ASP A 247 9.53 -3.40 -3.13
CA ASP A 247 10.39 -4.07 -2.16
C ASP A 247 10.58 -5.56 -2.46
N ASP A 248 9.64 -6.16 -3.20
CA ASP A 248 9.69 -7.55 -3.67
C ASP A 248 10.60 -7.70 -4.90
N LEU A 249 10.85 -6.60 -5.62
CA LEU A 249 11.70 -6.62 -6.80
C LEU A 249 13.18 -6.71 -6.40
N ARG A 250 13.90 -7.58 -7.10
CA ARG A 250 15.37 -7.73 -7.00
C ARG A 250 16.00 -7.34 -8.35
N PRO A 251 16.14 -6.04 -8.65
CA PRO A 251 16.76 -5.59 -9.88
C PRO A 251 18.26 -5.86 -9.87
N ASP A 252 18.80 -6.15 -11.05
CA ASP A 252 20.24 -6.15 -11.27
C ASP A 252 20.80 -4.74 -11.09
N ARG A 253 21.89 -4.63 -10.32
CA ARG A 253 22.57 -3.36 -10.10
C ARG A 253 23.31 -2.91 -11.35
N ALA A 254 22.83 -1.82 -11.96
CA ALA A 254 23.57 -1.11 -12.99
C ALA A 254 24.76 -0.35 -12.38
N ARG A 255 25.88 -0.30 -13.11
CA ARG A 255 27.04 0.53 -12.72
C ARG A 255 26.62 2.02 -12.74
N PRO A 256 27.09 2.86 -11.80
CA PRO A 256 26.77 4.31 -11.80
C PRO A 256 27.08 5.02 -13.12
N GLU A 257 28.11 4.58 -13.84
CA GLU A 257 28.44 5.08 -15.19
C GLU A 257 27.27 4.98 -16.18
N ILE A 258 26.45 3.93 -16.09
CA ILE A 258 25.30 3.71 -17.00
C ILE A 258 24.17 4.68 -16.69
N TRP A 259 23.95 4.95 -15.40
CA TRP A 259 23.03 5.99 -14.95
C TRP A 259 23.46 7.37 -15.44
N ARG A 260 24.76 7.70 -15.37
CA ARG A 260 25.28 8.97 -15.90
C ARG A 260 25.06 9.10 -17.41
N ARG A 261 25.33 8.04 -18.18
CA ARG A 261 25.04 8.01 -19.63
C ARG A 261 23.57 8.25 -19.93
N PHE A 262 22.67 7.65 -19.15
CA PHE A 262 21.23 7.91 -19.25
C PHE A 262 20.91 9.40 -18.99
N ALA A 263 21.51 10.03 -17.97
CA ALA A 263 21.33 11.47 -17.71
C ALA A 263 21.86 12.37 -18.83
N GLN A 264 22.88 11.93 -19.57
CA GLN A 264 23.39 12.63 -20.76
C GLN A 264 22.51 12.42 -22.00
N GLY A 265 21.43 11.65 -21.89
CA GLY A 265 20.48 11.40 -22.97
C GLY A 265 20.88 10.27 -23.92
N GLU A 266 21.87 9.43 -23.56
CA GLU A 266 22.15 8.20 -24.32
C GLU A 266 20.95 7.25 -24.23
N ARG A 267 20.62 6.56 -25.33
CA ARG A 267 19.46 5.65 -25.44
C ARG A 267 19.86 4.33 -26.10
N GLY A 268 18.98 3.33 -25.99
CA GLY A 268 19.14 2.00 -26.60
C GLY A 268 20.10 1.08 -25.85
N ARG A 269 20.74 0.15 -26.58
CA ARG A 269 21.53 -0.95 -26.02
C ARG A 269 22.62 -0.55 -25.01
N THR A 270 23.16 0.67 -25.10
CA THR A 270 24.18 1.19 -24.17
C THR A 270 23.63 1.38 -22.75
N ILE A 271 22.34 1.67 -22.61
CA ILE A 271 21.65 1.85 -21.33
C ILE A 271 20.71 0.67 -20.97
N ALA A 272 20.70 -0.40 -21.77
CA ALA A 272 19.84 -1.57 -21.55
C ALA A 272 20.00 -2.21 -20.16
N ALA A 273 21.21 -2.11 -19.59
CA ALA A 273 21.50 -2.61 -18.25
C ALA A 273 20.81 -1.81 -17.13
N LEU A 274 20.27 -0.62 -17.41
CA LEU A 274 19.53 0.20 -16.46
C LEU A 274 18.18 -0.43 -16.09
N GLY A 275 17.56 -1.15 -17.03
CA GLY A 275 16.32 -1.91 -16.80
C GLY A 275 16.57 -3.20 -16.01
N GLY A 276 17.11 -3.10 -14.81
CA GLY A 276 17.55 -4.24 -13.99
C GLY A 276 16.44 -5.19 -13.54
N VAL A 277 15.17 -4.76 -13.60
CA VAL A 277 14.02 -5.60 -13.23
C VAL A 277 13.75 -6.65 -14.30
N ARG A 278 13.87 -7.93 -13.93
CA ARG A 278 13.62 -9.07 -14.83
C ARG A 278 12.44 -9.95 -14.43
N ASP A 279 11.69 -9.56 -13.41
CA ASP A 279 10.55 -10.36 -12.95
C ASP A 279 9.46 -10.44 -14.04
N ARG A 280 9.19 -11.65 -14.53
CA ARG A 280 8.29 -11.87 -15.66
C ARG A 280 6.84 -11.56 -15.30
N SER A 281 6.41 -11.87 -14.08
CA SER A 281 5.05 -11.56 -13.61
C SER A 281 4.82 -10.07 -13.57
N SER A 282 5.69 -9.31 -12.90
CA SER A 282 5.57 -7.86 -12.79
C SER A 282 5.60 -7.20 -14.16
N LEU A 283 6.52 -7.61 -15.04
CA LEU A 283 6.60 -7.07 -16.40
C LEU A 283 5.32 -7.35 -17.22
N ALA A 284 4.78 -8.56 -17.14
CA ALA A 284 3.56 -8.92 -17.85
C ALA A 284 2.33 -8.18 -17.33
N LEU A 285 2.16 -8.08 -16.00
CA LEU A 285 1.07 -7.35 -15.35
C LEU A 285 1.13 -5.86 -15.69
N THR A 286 2.29 -5.22 -15.52
CA THR A 286 2.48 -3.82 -15.87
C THR A 286 2.26 -3.55 -17.36
N ALA A 287 2.77 -4.42 -18.26
CA ALA A 287 2.55 -4.28 -19.70
C ALA A 287 1.08 -4.47 -20.10
N GLY A 288 0.37 -5.40 -19.46
CA GLY A 288 -1.08 -5.56 -19.60
C GLY A 288 -1.81 -4.29 -19.18
N ARG A 289 -1.47 -3.76 -18.00
CA ARG A 289 -2.08 -2.55 -17.44
C ARG A 289 -1.86 -1.32 -18.33
N MET A 290 -0.64 -1.11 -18.84
CA MET A 290 -0.32 -0.03 -19.79
C MET A 290 -1.21 -0.02 -21.03
N ARG A 291 -1.69 -1.18 -21.48
CA ARG A 291 -2.57 -1.32 -22.65
C ARG A 291 -4.04 -1.12 -22.30
N GLN A 292 -4.46 -1.61 -21.14
CA GLN A 292 -5.87 -1.68 -20.73
C GLN A 292 -6.35 -0.41 -20.04
N ASP A 293 -5.49 0.28 -19.31
CA ASP A 293 -5.85 1.41 -18.46
C ASP A 293 -5.15 2.70 -18.93
N THR A 294 -5.94 3.65 -19.41
CA THR A 294 -5.45 4.93 -19.90
C THR A 294 -4.94 5.84 -18.79
N ILE A 295 -5.50 5.74 -17.58
CA ILE A 295 -5.09 6.51 -16.40
C ILE A 295 -3.72 6.00 -15.94
N PHE A 296 -3.56 4.68 -15.85
CA PHE A 296 -2.26 4.08 -15.53
C PHE A 296 -1.18 4.47 -16.54
N ARG A 297 -1.51 4.39 -17.83
CA ARG A 297 -0.57 4.77 -18.90
C ARG A 297 -0.15 6.23 -18.81
N ASP A 298 -1.08 7.15 -18.56
CA ASP A 298 -0.74 8.57 -18.42
C ASP A 298 0.10 8.85 -17.17
N ALA A 299 -0.27 8.28 -16.03
CA ALA A 299 0.48 8.39 -14.78
C ALA A 299 1.91 7.84 -14.93
N ALA A 300 2.07 6.67 -15.56
CA ALA A 300 3.38 6.07 -15.83
C ALA A 300 4.25 6.98 -16.72
N HIS A 301 3.71 7.50 -17.82
CA HIS A 301 4.48 8.40 -18.68
C HIS A 301 4.78 9.75 -18.01
N HIS A 302 3.85 10.28 -17.22
CA HIS A 302 4.08 11.49 -16.44
C HIS A 302 5.23 11.29 -15.43
N PHE A 303 5.22 10.19 -14.70
CA PHE A 303 6.28 9.79 -13.79
C PHE A 303 7.63 9.64 -14.50
N LEU A 304 7.69 8.88 -15.60
CA LEU A 304 8.93 8.66 -16.36
C LEU A 304 9.56 9.97 -16.83
N ARG A 305 8.75 10.91 -17.35
CA ARG A 305 9.23 12.24 -17.76
C ARG A 305 9.75 13.06 -16.58
N GLN A 306 9.04 13.04 -15.46
CA GLN A 306 9.43 13.81 -14.29
C GLN A 306 10.70 13.25 -13.64
N PHE A 307 10.86 11.93 -13.62
CA PHE A 307 12.07 11.26 -13.15
C PHE A 307 13.28 11.61 -14.02
N ASP A 308 13.19 11.49 -15.35
CA ASP A 308 14.27 11.80 -16.30
C ASP A 308 14.76 13.26 -16.13
N LYS A 309 13.82 14.21 -16.03
CA LYS A 309 14.13 15.63 -15.80
C LYS A 309 14.88 15.85 -14.49
N THR A 310 14.33 15.37 -13.37
CA THR A 310 14.92 15.60 -12.05
C THR A 310 16.25 14.85 -11.88
N PHE A 311 16.37 13.65 -12.45
CA PHE A 311 17.60 12.87 -12.38
C PHE A 311 18.76 13.54 -13.15
N SER A 312 18.47 14.15 -14.30
CA SER A 312 19.47 14.89 -15.09
C SER A 312 20.02 16.13 -14.37
N GLU A 313 19.25 16.72 -13.45
CA GLU A 313 19.71 17.81 -12.58
C GLU A 313 20.47 17.27 -11.36
N PHE A 314 20.03 16.15 -10.80
CA PHE A 314 20.63 15.49 -9.64
C PHE A 314 22.03 14.92 -9.93
N GLU A 315 22.22 14.28 -11.08
CA GLU A 315 23.48 13.61 -11.46
C GLU A 315 24.70 14.54 -11.42
N LYS A 316 24.49 15.82 -11.73
CA LYS A 316 25.53 16.87 -11.74
C LYS A 316 26.15 17.11 -10.36
N ASN A 317 25.37 16.89 -9.30
CA ASN A 317 25.78 17.14 -7.92
C ASN A 317 26.06 15.85 -7.14
N ALA A 318 25.64 14.69 -7.67
CA ALA A 318 25.70 13.39 -7.03
C ALA A 318 27.02 12.66 -7.26
N SER A 319 27.54 12.03 -6.19
CA SER A 319 28.64 11.07 -6.29
C SER A 319 28.18 9.72 -6.84
N ASP A 320 29.12 8.84 -7.19
CA ASP A 320 28.79 7.48 -7.63
C ASP A 320 28.10 6.66 -6.54
N GLN A 321 28.43 6.94 -5.27
CA GLN A 321 27.77 6.33 -4.12
C GLN A 321 26.32 6.81 -3.99
N ASP A 322 26.05 8.09 -4.25
CA ASP A 322 24.70 8.66 -4.21
C ASP A 322 23.82 8.07 -5.31
N ILE A 323 24.37 7.90 -6.51
CA ILE A 323 23.66 7.25 -7.63
C ILE A 323 23.36 5.78 -7.31
N ALA A 324 24.31 5.06 -6.71
CA ALA A 324 24.09 3.68 -6.28
C ALA A 324 23.00 3.58 -5.20
N ALA A 325 22.98 4.50 -4.23
CA ALA A 325 21.95 4.56 -3.21
C ALA A 325 20.57 4.92 -3.79
N LEU A 326 20.52 5.86 -4.73
CA LEU A 326 19.29 6.22 -5.45
C LEU A 326 18.70 5.01 -6.19
N ALA A 327 19.54 4.22 -6.87
CA ALA A 327 19.11 3.06 -7.63
C ALA A 327 18.40 1.98 -6.80
N GLU A 328 18.64 1.95 -5.48
CA GLU A 328 17.99 1.01 -4.56
C GLU A 328 16.62 1.47 -4.07
N THR A 329 16.25 2.74 -4.29
CA THR A 329 14.99 3.32 -3.81
C THR A 329 13.77 2.72 -4.50
N ARG A 330 12.63 2.70 -3.80
CA ARG A 330 11.32 2.30 -4.39
C ARG A 330 11.00 3.05 -5.68
N THR A 331 11.28 4.37 -5.72
CA THR A 331 11.05 5.18 -6.92
C THR A 331 11.94 4.75 -8.08
N ALA A 332 13.23 4.49 -7.85
CA ALA A 332 14.12 4.02 -8.91
C ALA A 332 13.75 2.63 -9.43
N ARG A 333 13.33 1.71 -8.55
CA ARG A 333 12.83 0.38 -8.94
C ARG A 333 11.59 0.49 -9.84
N ALA A 334 10.66 1.39 -9.49
CA ALA A 334 9.48 1.66 -10.32
C ALA A 334 9.89 2.23 -11.69
N PHE A 335 10.87 3.13 -11.73
CA PHE A 335 11.43 3.65 -12.97
C PHE A 335 12.04 2.56 -13.85
N MET A 336 12.82 1.64 -13.27
CA MET A 336 13.39 0.51 -14.01
C MET A 336 12.31 -0.41 -14.58
N LEU A 337 11.27 -0.72 -13.80
CA LEU A 337 10.15 -1.56 -14.23
C LEU A 337 9.38 -0.90 -15.39
N LEU A 338 8.91 0.34 -15.19
CA LEU A 338 8.12 1.07 -16.16
C LEU A 338 8.94 1.43 -17.41
N GLY A 339 10.21 1.78 -17.25
CA GLY A 339 11.13 2.07 -18.35
C GLY A 339 11.35 0.84 -19.25
N ARG A 340 11.42 -0.35 -18.64
CA ARG A 340 11.53 -1.61 -19.39
C ARG A 340 10.24 -1.94 -20.14
N VAL A 341 9.07 -1.75 -19.52
CA VAL A 341 7.77 -2.00 -20.17
C VAL A 341 7.50 -1.02 -21.31
N THR A 342 7.96 0.22 -21.20
CA THR A 342 7.79 1.27 -22.21
C THR A 342 8.85 1.25 -23.31
N GLY A 343 9.90 0.41 -23.17
CA GLY A 343 10.97 0.29 -24.16
C GLY A 343 11.97 1.45 -24.13
N ILE A 344 12.11 2.18 -23.03
CA ILE A 344 13.09 3.28 -22.90
C ILE A 344 14.54 2.79 -23.01
N PHE A 345 14.76 1.50 -22.72
CA PHE A 345 16.09 0.89 -22.63
C PHE A 345 16.45 -0.03 -23.81
N ASP A 346 15.51 -0.26 -24.74
CA ASP A 346 15.68 -1.19 -25.87
C ASP A 346 16.28 -0.53 -27.11
#